data_AF-A0A7J9JFX3-F1
#
_entry.id   AF-A0A7J9JFX3-F1
#
_cell.length_a   1.000
_cell.length_b   1.000
_cell.length_c   1.000
_cell.angle_alpha   90.00
_cell.angle_beta   90.00
_cell.angle_gamma   90.00
#
_symmetry.space_group_name_H-M   'P 1'
#
loop_
_entity.id
_entity.type
_entity.pdbx_description
1 polymer ?
#
loop_
_entity_poly.entity_id
_entity_poly.type
_entity_poly.pdbx_seq_one_letter_code
_entity_poly.pdbx_strand_id
1 'polypeptide(L)'
;MKLFDAHCHLQDPRILNKAPKLISTALDSGLLNFAVNGVSEKDWHLVKEMGDNYPSVIPCFGVHPWYVPQRSPNWFTTLKEFFETTPSAAVGEIGLDKGSKGREIDFNDQIEVFRQQLELAKELKKPASVHCVRAFGDLLHIVKDIGPFRDGLLLHSYLGSAEMVPEFVKSGAYFSLSGYIMPMKVQKAKKMLKTVLDYVANLLEISKEELAEISYKNSIRLFSYQGSKVALG
;
A
#
# COMPACT_ATOMS: atom_id res chain seq x y z
N MET A 1 6.16 12.29 -17.86
CA MET A 1 5.49 11.04 -17.46
C MET A 1 4.88 11.26 -16.08
N LYS A 2 3.60 10.94 -15.90
CA LYS A 2 2.94 11.04 -14.58
C LYS A 2 3.05 9.69 -13.88
N LEU A 3 3.42 9.69 -12.61
CA LEU A 3 3.57 8.47 -11.81
C LEU A 3 2.95 8.65 -10.44
N PHE A 4 2.63 7.52 -9.81
CA PHE A 4 2.10 7.44 -8.46
C PHE A 4 2.90 6.37 -7.72
N ASP A 5 3.48 6.72 -6.56
CA ASP A 5 4.06 5.71 -5.66
C ASP A 5 2.95 5.10 -4.80
N ALA A 6 2.43 3.95 -5.26
CA ALA A 6 1.26 3.33 -4.66
C ALA A 6 1.51 2.71 -3.28
N HIS A 7 2.77 2.63 -2.84
CA HIS A 7 3.11 2.08 -1.53
C HIS A 7 4.53 2.49 -1.10
N CYS A 8 4.64 3.36 -0.10
CA CYS A 8 5.93 3.74 0.50
C CYS A 8 5.83 4.02 2.02
N HIS A 9 6.99 4.12 2.68
CA HIS A 9 7.11 4.40 4.12
C HIS A 9 8.01 5.61 4.38
N LEU A 10 7.55 6.81 4.00
CA LEU A 10 8.32 8.04 4.19
C LEU A 10 8.49 8.40 5.67
N GLN A 11 7.59 7.93 6.53
CA GLN A 11 7.64 8.12 7.98
C GLN A 11 8.69 7.26 8.69
N ASP A 12 9.31 6.29 7.98
CA ASP A 12 10.27 5.38 8.58
C ASP A 12 11.45 6.17 9.21
N PRO A 13 11.80 5.92 10.49
CA PRO A 13 12.84 6.68 11.19
C PRO A 13 14.20 6.72 10.47
N ARG A 14 14.51 5.72 9.63
CA ARG A 14 15.76 5.65 8.85
C ARG A 14 15.84 6.72 7.76
N ILE A 15 14.70 7.24 7.31
CA ILE A 15 14.61 8.21 6.21
C ILE A 15 13.71 9.42 6.50
N LEU A 16 13.07 9.48 7.67
CA LEU A 16 12.12 10.55 8.06
C LEU A 16 12.72 11.95 7.85
N ASN A 17 13.96 12.18 8.29
CA ASN A 17 14.65 13.46 8.12
C ASN A 17 14.95 13.83 6.65
N LYS A 18 14.91 12.85 5.74
CA LYS A 18 15.10 13.03 4.29
C LYS A 18 13.77 13.13 3.55
N ALA A 19 12.64 12.78 4.17
CA ALA A 19 11.32 12.73 3.52
C ALA A 19 10.96 14.03 2.78
N PRO A 20 11.14 15.25 3.34
CA PRO A 20 10.83 16.50 2.62
C PRO A 20 11.62 16.64 1.31
N LYS A 21 12.92 16.28 1.33
CA LYS A 21 13.77 16.33 0.15
C LYS A 21 13.42 15.23 -0.85
N LEU A 22 13.06 14.04 -0.38
CA LEU A 22 12.61 12.94 -1.23
C LEU A 22 11.31 13.29 -1.97
N ILE A 23 10.32 13.83 -1.27
CA ILE A 23 9.02 14.25 -1.84
C ILE A 23 9.23 15.30 -2.92
N SER A 24 9.90 16.42 -2.60
CA SER A 24 10.20 17.48 -3.57
C SER A 24 10.93 16.97 -4.81
N THR A 25 11.97 16.15 -4.61
CA THR A 25 12.76 15.59 -5.73
C THR A 25 11.95 14.65 -6.62
N ALA A 26 11.01 13.91 -6.03
CA ALA A 26 10.14 12.98 -6.75
C ALA A 26 9.04 13.72 -7.53
N LEU A 27 8.46 14.77 -6.96
CA LEU A 27 7.54 15.68 -7.65
C LEU A 27 8.19 16.30 -8.89
N ASP A 28 9.42 16.82 -8.76
CA ASP A 28 10.21 17.36 -9.88
C ASP A 28 10.50 16.33 -10.99
N SER A 29 10.35 15.04 -10.69
CA SER A 29 10.60 13.93 -11.62
C SER A 29 9.31 13.36 -12.23
N GLY A 30 8.15 13.95 -11.95
CA GLY A 30 6.85 13.55 -12.48
C GLY A 30 6.10 12.52 -11.64
N LEU A 31 6.57 12.21 -10.42
CA LEU A 31 5.82 11.39 -9.47
C LEU A 31 4.93 12.30 -8.62
N LEU A 32 3.63 12.24 -8.85
CA LEU A 32 2.68 13.26 -8.41
C LEU A 32 2.03 12.95 -7.06
N ASN A 33 1.96 11.68 -6.70
CA ASN A 33 1.29 11.22 -5.47
C ASN A 33 2.02 10.04 -4.83
N PHE A 34 1.82 9.91 -3.52
CA PHE A 34 2.39 8.86 -2.68
C PHE A 34 1.28 8.32 -1.76
N ALA A 35 1.14 7.01 -1.67
CA ALA A 35 0.43 6.37 -0.56
C ALA A 35 1.45 6.01 0.51
N VAL A 36 1.45 6.77 1.61
CA VAL A 36 2.40 6.60 2.72
C VAL A 36 1.75 5.73 3.78
N ASN A 37 2.27 4.53 4.00
CA ASN A 37 1.65 3.52 4.83
C ASN A 37 2.27 3.47 6.22
N GLY A 38 1.47 3.76 7.24
CA GLY A 38 1.81 3.46 8.63
C GLY A 38 1.80 1.95 8.88
N VAL A 39 2.57 1.52 9.87
CA VAL A 39 2.70 0.08 10.19
C VAL A 39 2.24 -0.25 11.62
N SER A 40 2.03 0.75 12.48
CA SER A 40 1.58 0.54 13.87
C SER A 40 1.04 1.83 14.50
N GLU A 41 0.35 1.73 15.65
CA GLU A 41 -0.10 2.91 16.43
C GLU A 41 1.01 3.95 16.68
N LYS A 42 2.27 3.51 16.75
CA LYS A 42 3.43 4.38 17.02
C LYS A 42 3.75 5.35 15.90
N ASP A 43 3.34 5.09 14.65
CA ASP A 43 3.73 5.92 13.50
C ASP A 43 2.56 6.61 12.78
N TRP A 44 1.31 6.28 13.10
CA TRP A 44 0.14 6.90 12.45
C TRP A 44 0.09 8.42 12.58
N HIS A 45 0.54 9.00 13.70
CA HIS A 45 0.61 10.46 13.86
C HIS A 45 1.57 11.12 12.86
N LEU A 46 2.72 10.49 12.57
CA LEU A 46 3.66 10.98 11.56
C LEU A 46 3.08 10.86 10.16
N VAL A 47 2.39 9.76 9.86
CA VAL A 47 1.73 9.56 8.57
C VAL A 47 0.60 10.58 8.36
N LYS A 48 -0.18 10.86 9.40
CA LYS A 48 -1.19 11.92 9.41
C LYS A 48 -0.55 13.28 9.13
N GLU A 49 0.50 13.63 9.86
CA GLU A 49 1.24 14.89 9.68
C GLU A 49 1.79 15.03 8.25
N MET A 50 2.31 13.95 7.66
CA MET A 50 2.73 13.96 6.25
C MET A 50 1.57 14.20 5.30
N GLY A 51 0.40 13.61 5.58
CA GLY A 51 -0.81 13.94 4.86
C GLY A 51 -1.13 15.44 4.97
N ASP A 52 -1.18 15.97 6.19
CA ASP A 52 -1.58 17.36 6.43
C ASP A 52 -0.61 18.36 5.77
N ASN A 53 0.70 18.06 5.78
CA ASN A 53 1.75 18.94 5.27
C ASN A 53 2.00 18.81 3.75
N TYR A 54 1.68 17.68 3.13
CA TYR A 54 1.96 17.43 1.72
C TYR A 54 0.70 17.00 0.97
N PRO A 55 0.14 17.85 0.09
CA PRO A 55 -1.05 17.51 -0.72
C PRO A 55 -0.88 16.27 -1.61
N SER A 56 0.36 15.96 -2.01
CA SER A 56 0.70 14.76 -2.78
C SER A 56 0.65 13.46 -1.95
N VAL A 57 0.56 13.55 -0.62
CA VAL A 57 0.57 12.38 0.28
C VAL A 57 -0.86 11.98 0.66
N ILE A 58 -1.17 10.74 0.35
CA ILE A 58 -2.33 10.01 0.84
C ILE A 58 -1.86 9.21 2.06
N PRO A 59 -2.31 9.56 3.27
CA PRO A 59 -1.97 8.79 4.45
C PRO A 59 -2.69 7.44 4.43
N CYS A 60 -2.02 6.37 4.84
CA CYS A 60 -2.66 5.09 5.11
C CYS A 60 -2.40 4.67 6.54
N PHE A 61 -3.45 4.19 7.23
CA PHE A 61 -3.34 3.66 8.59
C PHE A 61 -3.70 2.18 8.66
N GLY A 62 -2.90 1.44 9.42
CA GLY A 62 -3.04 0.02 9.61
C GLY A 62 -1.97 -0.53 10.56
N VAL A 63 -2.25 -1.71 11.10
CA VAL A 63 -1.32 -2.55 11.85
C VAL A 63 -0.80 -3.62 10.90
N HIS A 64 0.47 -3.49 10.54
CA HIS A 64 1.19 -4.47 9.74
C HIS A 64 1.41 -5.76 10.56
N PRO A 65 1.41 -6.97 9.95
CA PRO A 65 1.52 -8.24 10.68
C PRO A 65 2.69 -8.32 11.66
N TRP A 66 3.82 -7.68 11.36
CA TRP A 66 4.98 -7.66 12.27
C TRP A 66 4.76 -6.92 13.59
N TYR A 67 3.81 -5.99 13.62
CA TYR A 67 3.55 -5.14 14.78
C TYR A 67 2.27 -5.55 15.53
N VAL A 68 1.61 -6.62 15.08
CA VAL A 68 0.45 -7.22 15.73
C VAL A 68 0.69 -7.43 17.24
N PRO A 69 1.82 -8.00 17.72
CA PRO A 69 2.06 -8.18 19.16
C PRO A 69 2.24 -6.88 19.97
N GLN A 70 2.47 -5.74 19.30
CA GLN A 70 2.75 -4.46 19.95
C GLN A 70 1.51 -3.58 20.08
N ARG A 71 0.37 -4.04 19.57
CA ARG A 71 -0.89 -3.30 19.62
C ARG A 71 -1.36 -3.13 21.07
N SER A 72 -1.87 -1.95 21.38
CA SER A 72 -2.54 -1.70 22.66
C SER A 72 -3.89 -2.43 22.72
N PRO A 73 -4.49 -2.65 23.90
CA PRO A 73 -5.85 -3.19 23.97
C PRO A 73 -6.92 -2.33 23.26
N ASN A 74 -6.64 -1.04 23.06
CA ASN A 74 -7.56 -0.08 22.44
C ASN A 74 -7.22 0.22 20.96
N TRP A 75 -6.26 -0.51 20.37
CA TRP A 75 -5.70 -0.21 19.05
C TRP A 75 -6.75 -0.01 17.97
N PHE A 76 -7.84 -0.80 17.99
CA PHE A 76 -8.88 -0.74 16.97
C PHE A 76 -9.77 0.50 17.13
N THR A 77 -10.05 0.91 18.36
CA THR A 77 -10.72 2.19 18.66
C THR A 77 -9.86 3.35 18.20
N THR A 78 -8.57 3.35 18.57
CA THR A 78 -7.60 4.35 18.12
C THR A 78 -7.56 4.43 16.59
N LEU A 79 -7.53 3.30 15.89
CA LEU A 79 -7.52 3.26 14.42
C LEU A 79 -8.76 3.94 13.82
N LYS A 80 -9.95 3.69 14.38
CA LYS A 80 -11.19 4.34 13.95
C LYS A 80 -11.14 5.86 14.15
N GLU A 81 -10.65 6.33 15.29
CA GLU A 81 -10.48 7.78 15.57
C GLU A 81 -9.53 8.46 14.57
N PHE A 82 -8.47 7.77 14.14
CA PHE A 82 -7.58 8.26 13.08
C PHE A 82 -8.30 8.43 11.74
N PHE A 83 -9.21 7.52 11.37
CA PHE A 83 -10.02 7.65 10.16
C PHE A 83 -11.07 8.74 10.25
N GLU A 84 -11.68 8.94 11.42
CA GLU A 84 -12.63 10.03 11.66
C GLU A 84 -11.95 11.40 11.53
N THR A 85 -10.76 11.55 12.13
CA THR A 85 -9.99 12.80 12.10
C THR A 85 -9.19 13.00 10.81
N THR A 86 -9.06 11.96 9.98
CA THR A 86 -8.36 12.01 8.69
C THR A 86 -9.18 11.36 7.58
N PRO A 87 -10.29 11.97 7.13
CA PRO A 87 -11.16 11.39 6.10
C PRO A 87 -10.47 11.08 4.77
N SER A 88 -9.32 11.70 4.49
CA SER A 88 -8.51 11.44 3.29
C SER A 88 -7.61 10.21 3.37
N ALA A 89 -7.59 9.50 4.50
CA ALA A 89 -6.76 8.33 4.66
C ALA A 89 -7.34 7.10 3.96
N ALA A 90 -6.46 6.19 3.53
CA ALA A 90 -6.78 4.83 3.09
C ALA A 90 -6.40 3.81 4.18
N VAL A 91 -6.82 2.56 4.03
CA VAL A 91 -6.42 1.47 4.94
C VAL A 91 -5.06 0.92 4.50
N GLY A 92 -4.14 0.73 5.42
CA GLY A 92 -2.83 0.14 5.14
C GLY A 92 -1.71 0.70 6.01
N GLU A 93 -0.63 -0.04 6.23
CA GLU A 93 -0.38 -1.39 5.71
C GLU A 93 -0.96 -2.45 6.63
N ILE A 94 -1.69 -3.41 6.07
CA ILE A 94 -2.31 -4.53 6.78
C ILE A 94 -1.97 -5.83 6.07
N GLY A 95 -2.07 -7.01 6.68
CA GLY A 95 -1.87 -8.26 5.93
C GLY A 95 -1.34 -9.43 6.73
N LEU A 96 -0.69 -10.36 6.03
CA LEU A 96 -0.23 -11.64 6.54
C LEU A 96 1.23 -11.92 6.17
N ASP A 97 2.02 -12.42 7.11
CA ASP A 97 3.43 -12.74 6.89
C ASP A 97 3.83 -14.07 7.56
N LYS A 98 4.18 -15.05 6.74
CA LYS A 98 4.81 -16.34 7.13
C LYS A 98 6.31 -16.37 6.78
N GLY A 99 6.91 -15.21 6.52
CA GLY A 99 8.32 -15.01 6.27
C GLY A 99 9.16 -15.12 7.55
N SER A 100 10.42 -14.68 7.47
CA SER A 100 11.38 -14.86 8.57
C SER A 100 10.99 -14.15 9.85
N LYS A 101 10.46 -12.92 9.76
CA LYS A 101 9.95 -12.15 10.90
C LYS A 101 8.53 -12.53 11.27
N GLY A 102 7.64 -12.68 10.28
CA GLY A 102 6.23 -12.95 10.54
C GLY A 102 5.99 -14.30 11.24
N ARG A 103 6.83 -15.31 10.98
CA ARG A 103 6.72 -16.63 11.65
C ARG A 103 6.99 -16.61 13.16
N GLU A 104 7.55 -15.52 13.70
CA GLU A 104 7.77 -15.35 15.14
C GLU A 104 6.49 -14.89 15.87
N ILE A 105 5.43 -14.58 15.11
CA ILE A 105 4.16 -14.03 15.59
C ILE A 105 3.09 -15.09 15.37
N ASP A 106 2.16 -15.23 16.33
CA ASP A 106 1.02 -16.14 16.18
C ASP A 106 0.24 -15.79 14.90
N PHE A 107 0.16 -16.76 14.00
CA PHE A 107 -0.47 -16.55 12.71
C PHE A 107 -2.00 -16.35 12.82
N ASN A 108 -2.64 -16.96 13.82
CA ASN A 108 -4.06 -16.72 14.07
C ASN A 108 -4.31 -15.28 14.52
N ASP A 109 -3.37 -14.72 15.29
CA ASP A 109 -3.43 -13.33 15.73
C ASP A 109 -3.25 -12.36 14.55
N GLN A 110 -2.35 -12.67 13.61
CA GLN A 110 -2.27 -11.93 12.35
C GLN A 110 -3.57 -12.00 11.55
N ILE A 111 -4.19 -13.19 11.45
CA ILE A 111 -5.47 -13.37 10.74
C ILE A 111 -6.57 -12.52 11.39
N GLU A 112 -6.73 -12.57 12.71
CA GLU A 112 -7.78 -11.84 13.42
C GLU A 112 -7.65 -10.33 13.18
N VAL A 113 -6.45 -9.78 13.40
CA VAL A 113 -6.17 -8.34 13.22
C VAL A 113 -6.30 -7.93 11.75
N PHE A 114 -5.89 -8.78 10.80
CA PHE A 114 -6.06 -8.49 9.38
C PHE A 114 -7.54 -8.45 8.97
N ARG A 115 -8.34 -9.43 9.43
CA ARG A 115 -9.78 -9.49 9.14
C ARG A 115 -10.52 -8.26 9.66
N GLN A 116 -10.24 -7.84 10.90
CA GLN A 116 -10.86 -6.63 11.48
C GLN A 116 -10.59 -5.37 10.65
N GLN A 117 -9.36 -5.23 10.13
CA GLN A 117 -8.97 -4.08 9.31
C GLN A 117 -9.55 -4.14 7.89
N LEU A 118 -9.72 -5.34 7.31
CA LEU A 118 -10.40 -5.50 6.01
C LEU A 118 -11.89 -5.15 6.10
N GLU A 119 -12.57 -5.57 7.17
CA GLU A 119 -13.98 -5.19 7.37
C GLU A 119 -14.11 -3.69 7.61
N LEU A 120 -13.18 -3.08 8.35
CA LEU A 120 -13.14 -1.62 8.50
C LEU A 120 -12.95 -0.91 7.15
N ALA A 121 -12.10 -1.42 6.26
CA ALA A 121 -11.92 -0.85 4.92
C ALA A 121 -13.24 -0.83 4.12
N LYS A 122 -14.03 -1.92 4.21
CA LYS A 122 -15.35 -2.01 3.58
C LYS A 122 -16.37 -1.08 4.22
N GLU A 123 -16.41 -1.02 5.55
CA GLU A 123 -17.29 -0.11 6.29
C GLU A 123 -17.05 1.34 5.88
N LEU A 124 -15.78 1.73 5.76
CA LEU A 124 -15.37 3.07 5.36
C LEU A 124 -15.45 3.34 3.85
N LYS A 125 -15.69 2.31 3.02
CA LYS A 125 -15.62 2.37 1.55
C LYS A 125 -14.29 2.93 1.05
N LYS A 126 -13.20 2.39 1.58
CA LYS A 126 -11.83 2.82 1.30
C LYS A 126 -10.99 1.67 0.75
N PRO A 127 -10.01 1.96 -0.13
CA PRO A 127 -9.06 0.96 -0.55
C PRO A 127 -8.21 0.50 0.64
N ALA A 128 -7.73 -0.75 0.55
CA ALA A 128 -6.77 -1.30 1.50
C ALA A 128 -5.46 -1.71 0.81
N SER A 129 -4.33 -1.27 1.36
CA SER A 129 -2.99 -1.71 0.97
C SER A 129 -2.56 -2.92 1.81
N VAL A 130 -2.33 -4.03 1.13
CA VAL A 130 -2.19 -5.36 1.73
C VAL A 130 -0.81 -5.96 1.50
N HIS A 131 -0.15 -6.29 2.60
CA HIS A 131 1.08 -7.07 2.69
C HIS A 131 0.78 -8.56 2.61
N CYS A 132 1.60 -9.30 1.87
CA CYS A 132 1.54 -10.75 1.90
C CYS A 132 2.89 -11.39 1.59
N VAL A 133 3.41 -12.16 2.56
CA VAL A 133 4.62 -12.96 2.37
C VAL A 133 4.34 -14.41 2.74
N ARG A 134 4.46 -15.32 1.77
CA ARG A 134 4.28 -16.78 1.93
C ARG A 134 2.91 -17.20 2.51
N ALA A 135 1.90 -16.34 2.41
CA ALA A 135 0.55 -16.57 2.95
C ALA A 135 -0.56 -16.31 1.91
N PHE A 136 -0.25 -16.39 0.60
CA PHE A 136 -1.19 -16.03 -0.46
C PHE A 136 -2.45 -16.92 -0.51
N GLY A 137 -2.33 -18.20 -0.13
CA GLY A 137 -3.48 -19.09 -0.03
C GLY A 137 -4.45 -18.67 1.07
N ASP A 138 -3.93 -18.36 2.27
CA ASP A 138 -4.71 -17.85 3.40
C ASP A 138 -5.33 -16.49 3.07
N LEU A 139 -4.55 -15.60 2.45
CA LEU A 139 -5.00 -14.30 1.98
C LEU A 139 -6.17 -14.45 0.99
N LEU A 140 -6.04 -15.31 -0.02
CA LEU A 140 -7.09 -15.51 -1.02
C LEU A 140 -8.38 -16.03 -0.38
N HIS A 141 -8.26 -16.95 0.58
CA HIS A 141 -9.41 -17.47 1.31
C HIS A 141 -10.13 -16.34 2.09
N ILE A 142 -9.39 -15.54 2.86
CA ILE A 142 -9.94 -14.43 3.64
C ILE A 142 -10.56 -13.36 2.73
N VAL A 143 -9.90 -13.01 1.62
CA VAL A 143 -10.38 -12.01 0.67
C VAL A 143 -11.66 -12.47 -0.03
N LYS A 144 -11.81 -13.77 -0.31
CA LYS A 144 -13.06 -14.33 -0.87
C LYS A 144 -14.19 -14.37 0.14
N ASP A 145 -13.87 -14.67 1.38
CA ASP A 145 -14.84 -14.76 2.48
C ASP A 145 -15.42 -13.38 2.85
N ILE A 146 -14.56 -12.36 2.90
CA ILE A 146 -14.95 -10.98 3.27
C ILE A 146 -15.45 -10.16 2.06
N GLY A 147 -14.91 -10.42 0.88
CA GLY A 147 -15.15 -9.60 -0.32
C GLY A 147 -16.59 -9.61 -0.85
N PRO A 148 -16.86 -8.92 -1.97
CA PRO A 148 -15.90 -8.21 -2.83
C PRO A 148 -15.47 -6.83 -2.30
N PHE A 149 -14.25 -6.41 -2.63
CA PHE A 149 -13.67 -5.10 -2.25
C PHE A 149 -13.84 -4.11 -3.40
N ARG A 150 -15.03 -3.50 -3.49
CA ARG A 150 -15.39 -2.59 -4.60
C ARG A 150 -14.53 -1.32 -4.64
N ASP A 151 -14.09 -0.85 -3.47
CA ASP A 151 -13.23 0.32 -3.32
C ASP A 151 -11.73 -0.02 -3.48
N GLY A 152 -11.41 -1.29 -3.72
CA GLY A 152 -10.11 -1.77 -4.16
C GLY A 152 -9.23 -2.38 -3.06
N LEU A 153 -8.40 -3.33 -3.48
CA LEU A 153 -7.42 -4.00 -2.63
C LEU A 153 -6.06 -3.95 -3.33
N LEU A 154 -5.09 -3.18 -2.84
CA LEU A 154 -3.75 -3.16 -3.40
C LEU A 154 -2.91 -4.26 -2.76
N LEU A 155 -2.67 -5.35 -3.48
CA LEU A 155 -1.65 -6.32 -3.10
C LEU A 155 -0.28 -5.74 -3.48
N HIS A 156 0.38 -5.13 -2.51
CA HIS A 156 1.63 -4.44 -2.77
C HIS A 156 2.78 -5.44 -2.95
N SER A 157 3.74 -5.10 -3.82
CA SER A 157 4.90 -5.94 -4.11
C SER A 157 4.52 -7.41 -4.36
N TYR A 158 3.54 -7.65 -5.24
CA TYR A 158 2.97 -8.98 -5.42
C TYR A 158 4.02 -9.99 -5.93
N LEU A 159 4.20 -11.06 -5.17
CA LEU A 159 5.10 -12.18 -5.46
C LEU A 159 4.37 -13.54 -5.39
N GLY A 160 3.03 -13.52 -5.44
CA GLY A 160 2.22 -14.72 -5.53
C GLY A 160 2.27 -15.31 -6.94
N SER A 161 1.70 -16.50 -7.10
CA SER A 161 1.64 -17.15 -8.41
C SER A 161 0.67 -16.44 -9.37
N ALA A 162 0.92 -16.54 -10.67
CA ALA A 162 0.09 -15.90 -11.69
C ALA A 162 -1.34 -16.49 -11.74
N GLU A 163 -1.49 -17.77 -11.37
CA GLU A 163 -2.77 -18.50 -11.37
C GLU A 163 -3.76 -17.94 -10.34
N MET A 164 -3.28 -17.29 -9.28
CA MET A 164 -4.15 -16.66 -8.27
C MET A 164 -4.65 -15.28 -8.69
N VAL A 165 -4.00 -14.63 -9.66
CA VAL A 165 -4.32 -13.25 -10.08
C VAL A 165 -5.79 -13.10 -10.52
N PRO A 166 -6.36 -13.97 -11.38
CA PRO A 166 -7.76 -13.84 -11.78
C PRO A 166 -8.73 -13.89 -10.60
N GLU A 167 -8.45 -14.70 -9.59
CA GLU A 167 -9.30 -14.82 -8.40
C GLU A 167 -9.21 -13.58 -7.51
N PHE A 168 -8.03 -12.99 -7.37
CA PHE A 168 -7.87 -11.71 -6.67
C PHE A 168 -8.52 -10.55 -7.43
N VAL A 169 -8.41 -10.50 -8.77
CA VAL A 169 -9.08 -9.48 -9.60
C VAL A 169 -10.59 -9.54 -9.44
N LYS A 170 -11.20 -10.73 -9.40
CA LYS A 170 -12.64 -10.91 -9.13
C LYS A 170 -13.07 -10.30 -7.79
N SER A 171 -12.17 -10.30 -6.80
CA SER A 171 -12.40 -9.69 -5.49
C SER A 171 -12.10 -8.19 -5.44
N GLY A 172 -11.66 -7.56 -6.53
CA GLY A 172 -11.37 -6.12 -6.61
C GLY A 172 -9.89 -5.75 -6.44
N ALA A 173 -8.97 -6.72 -6.59
CA ALA A 173 -7.55 -6.47 -6.36
C ALA A 173 -6.84 -5.73 -7.50
N TYR A 174 -5.90 -4.87 -7.09
CA TYR A 174 -4.84 -4.27 -7.88
C TYR A 174 -3.49 -4.82 -7.37
N PHE A 175 -2.47 -4.80 -8.22
CA PHE A 175 -1.15 -5.34 -7.89
C PHE A 175 -0.09 -4.26 -8.13
N SER A 176 0.84 -4.11 -7.20
CA SER A 176 2.04 -3.31 -7.45
C SER A 176 3.27 -4.19 -7.59
N LEU A 177 4.23 -3.69 -8.37
CA LEU A 177 5.55 -4.28 -8.55
C LEU A 177 6.58 -3.31 -7.96
N SER A 178 7.49 -3.83 -7.15
CA SER A 178 8.54 -3.04 -6.50
C SER A 178 9.93 -3.45 -7.00
N GLY A 179 10.94 -2.64 -6.70
CA GLY A 179 12.33 -2.95 -7.06
C GLY A 179 12.86 -4.26 -6.49
N TYR A 180 12.11 -4.94 -5.60
CA TYR A 180 12.44 -6.27 -5.09
C TYR A 180 12.46 -7.35 -6.18
N ILE A 181 11.66 -7.21 -7.25
CA ILE A 181 11.65 -8.18 -8.37
C ILE A 181 12.94 -8.15 -9.19
N MET A 182 13.85 -7.22 -8.90
CA MET A 182 15.04 -6.99 -9.71
C MET A 182 16.32 -7.45 -8.98
N PRO A 183 17.25 -8.13 -9.68
CA PRO A 183 18.57 -8.45 -9.17
C PRO A 183 19.45 -7.18 -9.20
N MET A 184 19.30 -6.26 -8.23
CA MET A 184 20.02 -4.99 -8.26
C MET A 184 20.80 -4.65 -6.99
N LYS A 185 22.08 -4.31 -7.17
CA LYS A 185 22.86 -3.49 -6.22
C LYS A 185 22.41 -2.03 -6.37
N VAL A 186 21.92 -1.45 -5.28
CA VAL A 186 21.27 -0.14 -5.21
C VAL A 186 22.19 0.99 -5.71
N GLN A 187 21.85 1.64 -6.83
CA GLN A 187 22.36 2.98 -7.14
C GLN A 187 21.27 3.87 -7.77
N LYS A 188 20.88 4.90 -7.01
CA LYS A 188 19.99 6.04 -7.31
C LYS A 188 18.52 5.71 -7.63
N ALA A 189 17.59 6.26 -6.84
CA ALA A 189 16.13 6.06 -6.97
C ALA A 189 15.58 6.35 -8.38
N LYS A 190 16.09 7.39 -9.07
CA LYS A 190 15.71 7.67 -10.48
C LYS A 190 16.06 6.53 -11.44
N LYS A 191 17.22 5.88 -11.23
CA LYS A 191 17.64 4.73 -12.02
C LYS A 191 16.74 3.53 -11.72
N MET A 192 16.45 3.29 -10.44
CA MET A 192 15.53 2.22 -10.01
C MET A 192 14.16 2.35 -10.67
N LEU A 193 13.53 3.52 -10.60
CA LEU A 193 12.22 3.77 -11.23
C LEU A 193 12.26 3.53 -12.74
N LYS A 194 13.27 4.08 -13.44
CA LYS A 194 13.43 3.87 -14.87
C LYS A 194 13.61 2.39 -15.21
N THR A 195 14.43 1.68 -14.42
CA THR A 195 14.68 0.25 -14.64
C THR A 195 13.46 -0.63 -14.36
N VAL A 196 12.66 -0.34 -13.33
CA VAL A 196 11.38 -1.05 -13.09
C VAL A 196 10.44 -0.85 -14.28
N LEU A 197 10.27 0.39 -14.75
CA LEU A 197 9.42 0.69 -15.91
C LEU A 197 9.94 0.02 -17.19
N ASP A 198 11.24 0.12 -17.47
CA ASP A 198 11.87 -0.55 -18.61
C ASP A 198 11.62 -2.08 -18.55
N TYR A 199 11.84 -2.69 -17.40
CA TYR A 199 11.69 -4.14 -17.21
C TYR A 199 10.25 -4.60 -17.43
N VAL A 200 9.28 -3.94 -16.79
CA VAL A 200 7.85 -4.33 -16.90
C VAL A 200 7.30 -4.01 -18.30
N ALA A 201 7.68 -2.89 -18.90
CA ALA A 201 7.26 -2.54 -20.26
C ALA A 201 7.75 -3.57 -21.28
N ASN A 202 9.00 -4.02 -21.15
CA ASN A 202 9.55 -5.10 -21.98
C ASN A 202 8.82 -6.44 -21.79
N LEU A 203 8.48 -6.80 -20.54
CA LEU A 203 7.72 -8.03 -20.27
C LEU A 203 6.32 -8.03 -20.87
N LEU A 204 5.69 -6.85 -20.94
CA LEU A 204 4.34 -6.66 -21.46
C LEU A 204 4.31 -6.31 -22.95
N GLU A 205 5.48 -6.15 -23.58
CA GLU A 205 5.63 -5.75 -24.99
C GLU A 205 4.91 -4.41 -25.31
N ILE A 206 4.91 -3.47 -24.36
CA ILE A 206 4.33 -2.11 -24.51
C ILE A 206 5.39 -1.03 -24.29
N SER A 207 5.07 0.22 -24.63
CA SER A 207 5.96 1.35 -24.35
C SER A 207 5.96 1.70 -22.85
N LYS A 208 7.03 2.34 -22.37
CA LYS A 208 7.09 2.86 -20.98
C LYS A 208 6.05 3.91 -20.72
N GLU A 209 5.80 4.74 -21.72
CA GLU A 209 4.85 5.84 -21.69
C GLU A 209 3.44 5.28 -21.49
N GLU A 210 3.08 4.24 -22.24
CA GLU A 210 1.82 3.51 -22.10
C GLU A 210 1.69 2.81 -20.75
N LEU A 211 2.72 2.06 -20.32
CA LEU A 211 2.73 1.42 -18.99
C LEU A 211 2.53 2.45 -17.87
N ALA A 212 3.24 3.58 -17.94
CA ALA A 212 3.14 4.61 -16.92
C ALA A 212 1.77 5.28 -16.91
N GLU A 213 1.16 5.49 -18.08
CA GLU A 213 -0.20 6.01 -18.18
C GLU A 213 -1.23 5.06 -17.57
N ILE A 214 -1.17 3.77 -17.90
CA ILE A 214 -2.05 2.73 -17.34
C ILE A 214 -1.87 2.64 -15.83
N SER A 215 -0.62 2.57 -15.36
CA SER A 215 -0.30 2.47 -13.93
C SER A 215 -0.79 3.69 -13.15
N TYR A 216 -0.60 4.89 -13.71
CA TYR A 216 -1.08 6.12 -13.12
C TYR A 216 -2.61 6.15 -13.05
N LYS A 217 -3.32 5.83 -14.15
CA LYS A 217 -4.78 5.76 -14.19
C LYS A 217 -5.35 4.78 -13.15
N ASN A 218 -4.74 3.59 -13.04
CA ASN A 218 -5.14 2.60 -12.03
C ASN A 218 -4.96 3.12 -10.61
N SER A 219 -3.85 3.83 -10.33
CA SER A 219 -3.60 4.41 -9.02
C SER A 219 -4.59 5.54 -8.70
N ILE A 220 -4.90 6.41 -9.67
CA ILE A 220 -5.93 7.45 -9.51
C ILE A 220 -7.30 6.83 -9.23
N ARG A 221 -7.67 5.78 -9.96
CA ARG A 221 -8.94 5.06 -9.74
C ARG A 221 -9.01 4.44 -8.34
N LEU A 222 -7.94 3.77 -7.92
CA LEU A 222 -7.87 3.10 -6.62
C LEU A 222 -7.93 4.12 -5.46
N PHE A 223 -7.22 5.24 -5.59
CA PHE A 223 -7.11 6.21 -4.52
C PHE A 223 -8.08 7.39 -4.64
N SER A 224 -9.03 7.37 -5.58
CA SER A 224 -10.10 8.36 -5.65
C SER A 224 -11.38 7.83 -5.03
N TYR A 225 -11.56 8.13 -3.74
CA TYR A 225 -12.73 7.80 -2.93
C TYR A 225 -13.18 9.03 -2.15
N GLN A 226 -14.37 8.96 -1.51
CA GLN A 226 -14.90 10.08 -0.75
C GLN A 226 -13.93 10.51 0.37
N GLY A 227 -13.58 11.80 0.39
CA GLY A 227 -12.62 12.38 1.32
C GLY A 227 -11.16 12.32 0.87
N SER A 228 -10.83 11.54 -0.17
CA SER A 228 -9.47 11.48 -0.72
C SER A 228 -8.98 12.82 -1.27
N LYS A 229 -7.66 13.00 -1.30
CA LYS A 229 -6.98 14.14 -1.95
C LYS A 229 -6.83 13.98 -3.46
N VAL A 230 -7.12 12.79 -3.97
CA VAL A 230 -7.08 12.50 -5.40
C VAL A 230 -8.50 12.53 -5.94
N ALA A 231 -8.74 13.38 -6.93
CA ALA A 231 -10.00 13.42 -7.66
C ALA A 231 -9.91 12.57 -8.94
N LEU A 232 -11.01 11.90 -9.29
CA LEU A 232 -11.23 11.44 -10.67
C LEU A 232 -11.30 12.70 -11.55
N GLY A 233 -10.30 12.87 -12.41
CA GLY A 233 -10.30 13.89 -13.45
C GLY A 233 -11.29 13.59 -14.57
#